data_AF-A0A0P9F6C8-F1
#
_entry.id   AF-A0A0P9F6C8-F1
#
_cell.length_a   1.000
_cell.length_b   1.000
_cell.length_c   1.000
_cell.angle_alpha   90.00
_cell.angle_beta   90.00
_cell.angle_gamma   90.00
#
_symmetry.space_group_name_H-M   'P 1'
#
loop_
_entity.id
_entity.type
_entity.pdbx_description
1 polymer ?
#
loop_
_entity_poly.entity_id
_entity_poly.type
_entity_poly.pdbx_seq_one_letter_code
_entity_poly.pdbx_strand_id
1 'polypeptide(L)'
;MLINPPVVAERDGRYVVLDGATRTAAMKQLGLPHTIVQVVPSEVANQHAHVWFHAISGAGVEELLGLLRGVPGLELAELAPEQLRDRLQIEQALAGLLTADKRAFLLRAAPDATHDWLDVLNPTVERYTAWGTVERTLATDLAALKAQFPELVGLVLFPQLTADSILGLAAAGRVLPAGVTRFVVPGRILRLNMPLDFLRDAAPLAAKSEQLDAILQ
;
A
#
# COMPACT_ATOMS: atom_id res chain seq x y z
N MET A 1 -7.40 16.84 -16.55
CA MET A 1 -8.74 16.42 -16.07
C MET A 1 -8.59 15.44 -14.92
N LEU A 2 -9.55 15.39 -13.99
CA LEU A 2 -9.72 14.29 -13.06
C LEU A 2 -10.54 13.19 -13.74
N ILE A 3 -9.85 12.18 -14.27
CA ILE A 3 -10.48 11.08 -15.01
C ILE A 3 -11.24 10.15 -14.07
N ASN A 4 -10.59 9.68 -13.01
CA ASN A 4 -11.18 8.77 -12.02
C ASN A 4 -11.08 9.43 -10.64
N PRO A 5 -12.19 9.65 -9.92
CA PRO A 5 -12.13 10.20 -8.56
C PRO A 5 -11.38 9.24 -7.63
N PRO A 6 -10.57 9.75 -6.67
CA PRO A 6 -10.04 8.92 -5.60
C PRO A 6 -11.19 8.29 -4.80
N VAL A 7 -10.97 7.09 -4.28
CA VAL A 7 -11.92 6.42 -3.39
C VAL A 7 -11.48 6.64 -1.95
N VAL A 8 -12.42 7.01 -1.09
CA VAL A 8 -12.18 7.29 0.32
C VAL A 8 -13.19 6.57 1.20
N ALA A 9 -12.80 6.27 2.44
CA ALA A 9 -13.73 5.94 3.52
C ALA A 9 -13.75 7.08 4.53
N GLU A 10 -14.93 7.35 5.09
CA GLU A 10 -15.11 8.33 6.16
C GLU A 10 -14.79 7.71 7.52
N ARG A 11 -14.13 8.49 8.37
CA ARG A 11 -13.79 8.15 9.75
C ARG A 11 -13.65 9.43 10.56
N ASP A 12 -14.47 9.58 11.59
CA ASP A 12 -14.40 10.67 12.57
C ASP A 12 -14.43 12.08 11.92
N GLY A 13 -15.27 12.27 10.89
CA GLY A 13 -15.39 13.52 10.14
C GLY A 13 -14.24 13.79 9.18
N ARG A 14 -13.36 12.81 8.95
CA ARG A 14 -12.25 12.88 7.99
C ARG A 14 -12.36 11.77 6.95
N TYR A 15 -11.61 11.91 5.85
CA TYR A 15 -11.59 10.95 4.76
C TYR A 15 -10.21 10.33 4.61
N VAL A 16 -10.15 8.99 4.64
CA VAL A 16 -8.93 8.23 4.40
C VAL A 16 -8.94 7.73 2.96
N VAL A 17 -7.85 7.97 2.23
CA VAL A 17 -7.72 7.55 0.83
C VAL A 17 -7.46 6.05 0.75
N LEU A 18 -8.38 5.31 0.15
CA LEU A 18 -8.27 3.86 -0.10
C LEU A 18 -7.67 3.58 -1.47
N ASP A 19 -7.96 4.43 -2.47
CA ASP A 19 -7.42 4.33 -3.82
C ASP A 19 -7.21 5.73 -4.40
N GLY A 20 -6.03 5.97 -4.99
CA GLY A 20 -5.69 7.24 -5.62
C GLY A 20 -4.77 8.15 -4.82
N ALA A 21 -3.95 7.60 -3.92
CA ALA A 21 -2.98 8.38 -3.13
C ALA A 21 -2.13 9.32 -4.00
N THR A 22 -1.61 8.85 -5.14
CA THR A 22 -0.83 9.68 -6.09
C THR A 22 -1.66 10.82 -6.69
N ARG A 23 -2.95 10.58 -6.99
CA ARG A 23 -3.84 11.63 -7.52
C ARG A 23 -4.11 12.69 -6.46
N THR A 24 -4.41 12.28 -5.22
CA THR A 24 -4.60 13.20 -4.09
C THR A 24 -3.34 14.00 -3.80
N ALA A 25 -2.16 13.36 -3.82
CA ALA A 25 -0.88 14.04 -3.64
C ALA A 25 -0.61 15.08 -4.75
N ALA A 26 -0.86 14.72 -6.01
CA ALA A 26 -0.72 15.64 -7.14
C ALA A 26 -1.66 16.85 -7.03
N MET A 27 -2.92 16.64 -6.65
CA MET A 27 -3.88 17.73 -6.43
C MET A 27 -3.42 18.69 -5.33
N LYS A 28 -2.90 18.15 -4.23
CA LYS A 28 -2.32 18.94 -3.15
C LYS A 28 -1.11 19.77 -3.62
N GLN A 29 -0.21 19.15 -4.39
CA GLN A 29 0.96 19.85 -4.97
C GLN A 29 0.55 20.94 -5.96
N LEU A 30 -0.55 20.76 -6.69
CA LEU A 30 -1.11 21.77 -7.59
C LEU A 30 -1.87 22.90 -6.87
N GLY A 31 -1.95 22.85 -5.53
CA GLY A 31 -2.66 23.85 -4.73
C GLY A 31 -4.18 23.85 -4.93
N LEU A 32 -4.76 22.72 -5.36
CA LEU A 32 -6.20 22.62 -5.56
C LEU A 32 -6.90 22.54 -4.18
N PRO A 33 -7.86 23.44 -3.88
CA PRO A 33 -8.49 23.49 -2.56
C PRO A 33 -9.40 22.29 -2.29
N HIS A 34 -10.04 21.75 -3.33
CA HIS A 34 -11.01 20.66 -3.23
C HIS A 34 -10.75 19.62 -4.33
N THR A 35 -11.17 18.38 -4.07
CA THR A 35 -11.25 17.31 -5.08
C THR A 35 -12.59 16.60 -4.99
N ILE A 36 -12.99 15.95 -6.07
CA ILE A 36 -14.11 15.02 -6.07
C ILE A 36 -13.60 13.65 -5.65
N VAL A 37 -14.31 12.99 -4.74
CA VAL A 37 -14.02 11.64 -4.25
C VAL A 37 -15.25 10.77 -4.35
N GLN A 38 -15.04 9.46 -4.48
CA GLN A 38 -16.07 8.47 -4.23
C GLN A 38 -15.97 8.03 -2.77
N VAL A 39 -16.98 8.34 -1.97
CA VAL A 39 -17.06 7.88 -0.57
C VAL A 39 -17.66 6.48 -0.55
N VAL A 40 -17.01 5.55 0.16
CA VAL A 40 -17.53 4.21 0.42
C VAL A 40 -17.71 3.97 1.92
N PRO A 41 -18.74 3.20 2.34
CA PRO A 41 -18.90 2.82 3.74
C PRO A 41 -17.69 2.02 4.24
N SER A 42 -17.33 2.22 5.52
CA SER A 42 -16.17 1.57 6.13
C SER A 42 -16.28 0.04 6.16
N GLU A 43 -17.50 -0.46 6.31
CA GLU A 43 -17.85 -1.89 6.35
C GLU A 43 -17.58 -2.54 4.98
N VAL A 44 -17.91 -1.83 3.90
CA VAL A 44 -17.64 -2.27 2.54
C VAL A 44 -16.13 -2.25 2.26
N ALA A 45 -15.42 -1.22 2.74
CA ALA A 45 -13.97 -1.15 2.62
C ALA A 45 -13.27 -2.30 3.36
N ASN A 46 -13.75 -2.66 4.56
CA ASN A 46 -13.22 -3.76 5.37
C ASN A 46 -13.31 -5.13 4.66
N GLN A 47 -14.44 -5.42 4.02
CA GLN A 47 -14.65 -6.70 3.33
C GLN A 47 -13.72 -6.91 2.12
N HIS A 48 -13.10 -5.84 1.64
CA HIS A 48 -12.31 -5.85 0.42
C HIS A 48 -10.90 -5.28 0.60
N ALA A 49 -10.44 -5.20 1.85
CA ALA A 49 -9.06 -4.88 2.18
C ALA A 49 -8.18 -6.12 1.95
N HIS A 50 -7.18 -5.94 1.10
CA HIS A 50 -6.16 -6.95 0.80
C HIS A 50 -4.79 -6.30 0.82
N VAL A 51 -3.76 -7.12 0.67
CA VAL A 51 -2.38 -6.68 0.45
C VAL A 51 -1.87 -7.13 -0.91
N TRP A 52 -1.00 -6.32 -1.50
CA TRP A 52 -0.13 -6.74 -2.59
C TRP A 52 1.12 -7.39 -2.02
N PHE A 53 1.62 -8.41 -2.70
CA PHE A 53 2.98 -8.90 -2.50
C PHE A 53 3.93 -8.18 -3.45
N HIS A 54 5.19 -8.11 -3.07
CA HIS A 54 6.22 -7.44 -3.87
C HIS A 54 7.17 -8.50 -4.45
N ALA A 55 7.09 -8.69 -5.76
CA ALA A 55 8.09 -9.42 -6.51
C ALA A 55 9.25 -8.47 -6.83
N ILE A 56 10.43 -8.77 -6.29
CA ILE A 56 11.62 -7.92 -6.36
C ILE A 56 12.58 -8.52 -7.38
N SER A 57 12.95 -7.73 -8.38
CA SER A 57 14.03 -8.04 -9.33
C SER A 57 15.23 -7.14 -9.08
N GLY A 58 16.43 -7.69 -9.18
CA GLY A 58 17.67 -6.99 -8.84
C GLY A 58 18.92 -7.81 -9.11
N ALA A 59 20.07 -7.30 -8.68
CA ALA A 59 21.37 -7.87 -9.01
C ALA A 59 21.69 -9.21 -8.31
N GLY A 60 21.08 -9.50 -7.14
CA GLY A 60 21.21 -10.81 -6.51
C GLY A 60 20.48 -10.98 -5.18
N VAL A 61 20.34 -12.24 -4.75
CA VAL A 61 19.69 -12.58 -3.47
C VAL A 61 20.50 -12.08 -2.28
N GLU A 62 21.83 -12.28 -2.28
CA GLU A 62 22.69 -11.85 -1.17
C GLU A 62 22.72 -10.34 -0.98
N GLU A 63 22.62 -9.58 -2.07
CA GLU A 63 22.55 -8.12 -2.04
C GLU A 63 21.22 -7.64 -1.44
N LEU A 64 20.10 -8.27 -1.82
CA LEU A 64 18.80 -8.01 -1.19
C LEU A 64 18.86 -8.31 0.31
N LEU A 65 19.42 -9.46 0.72
CA LEU A 65 19.55 -9.82 2.12
C LEU A 65 20.47 -8.86 2.88
N GLY A 66 21.61 -8.47 2.29
CA GLY A 66 22.53 -7.49 2.87
C GLY A 66 21.87 -6.12 3.03
N LEU A 67 21.08 -5.70 2.04
CA LEU A 67 20.32 -4.46 2.08
C LEU A 67 19.28 -4.45 3.20
N LEU A 68 18.54 -5.55 3.37
CA LEU A 68 17.53 -5.70 4.42
C LEU A 68 18.18 -5.75 5.81
N ARG A 69 19.27 -6.52 5.99
CA ARG A 69 20.02 -6.54 7.26
C ARG A 69 20.59 -5.18 7.66
N GLY A 70 20.76 -4.27 6.70
CA GLY A 70 21.18 -2.89 6.95
C GLY A 70 20.06 -1.95 7.41
N VAL A 71 18.81 -2.40 7.51
CA VAL A 71 17.70 -1.59 8.01
C VAL A 71 17.71 -1.58 9.54
N PRO A 72 17.84 -0.40 10.21
CA PRO A 72 17.79 -0.32 11.65
C PRO A 72 16.48 -0.88 12.22
N GLY A 73 16.58 -1.68 13.28
CA GLY A 73 15.43 -2.29 13.94
C GLY A 73 14.80 -3.46 13.18
N LEU A 74 15.33 -3.89 12.03
CA LEU A 74 14.83 -5.06 11.29
C LEU A 74 15.63 -6.31 11.65
N GLU A 75 14.93 -7.36 12.09
CA GLU A 75 15.47 -8.71 12.26
C GLU A 75 15.00 -9.61 11.10
N LEU A 76 15.94 -10.37 10.52
CA LEU A 76 15.65 -11.42 9.54
C LEU A 76 15.88 -12.77 10.22
N ALA A 77 14.79 -13.49 10.51
CA ALA A 77 14.85 -14.84 11.06
C ALA A 77 14.63 -15.87 9.95
N GLU A 78 15.65 -16.69 9.69
CA GLU A 78 15.52 -17.77 8.70
C GLU A 78 14.64 -18.90 9.24
N LEU A 79 13.83 -19.49 8.36
CA LEU A 79 12.96 -20.61 8.67
C LEU A 79 12.74 -21.50 7.45
N ALA A 80 12.14 -22.67 7.66
CA ALA A 80 11.74 -23.52 6.56
C ALA A 80 10.65 -22.82 5.72
N PRO A 81 10.73 -22.83 4.36
CA PRO A 81 9.76 -22.17 3.50
C PRO A 81 8.30 -22.55 3.76
N GLU A 82 8.07 -23.81 4.13
CA GLU A 82 6.76 -24.35 4.42
C GLU A 82 6.13 -23.70 5.67
N GLN A 83 6.95 -23.20 6.59
CA GLN A 83 6.52 -22.54 7.81
C GLN A 83 6.22 -21.05 7.61
N LEU A 84 6.69 -20.44 6.51
CA LEU A 84 6.65 -18.99 6.35
C LEU A 84 5.24 -18.42 6.43
N ARG A 85 4.30 -19.05 5.74
CA ARG A 85 2.92 -18.57 5.67
C ARG A 85 2.25 -18.61 7.03
N ASP A 86 2.39 -19.70 7.77
CA ASP A 86 1.78 -19.87 9.07
C ASP A 86 2.39 -18.90 10.09
N ARG A 87 3.73 -18.80 10.11
CA ARG A 87 4.48 -17.90 11.00
C ARG A 87 4.17 -16.43 10.73
N LEU A 88 4.00 -16.04 9.47
CA LEU A 88 3.61 -14.67 9.09
C LEU A 88 2.22 -14.27 9.62
N GLN A 89 1.32 -15.23 9.84
CA GLN A 89 -0.03 -14.95 10.34
C GLN A 89 -0.10 -14.94 11.88
N ILE A 90 0.65 -15.83 12.55
CA ILE A 90 0.55 -16.01 14.00
C ILE A 90 1.57 -15.16 14.78
N GLU A 91 2.71 -14.85 14.18
CA GLU A 91 3.68 -13.94 14.77
C GLU A 91 3.35 -12.53 14.26
N GLN A 92 3.48 -11.51 15.11
CA GLN A 92 3.33 -10.10 14.73
C GLN A 92 4.50 -9.64 13.84
N ALA A 93 4.76 -10.38 12.77
CA ALA A 93 5.81 -10.13 11.80
C ALA A 93 5.43 -8.96 10.88
N LEU A 94 6.44 -8.23 10.45
CA LEU A 94 6.29 -7.12 9.52
C LEU A 94 6.00 -7.64 8.11
N ALA A 95 6.72 -8.70 7.71
CA ALA A 95 6.63 -9.33 6.41
C ALA A 95 7.28 -10.74 6.43
N GLY A 96 7.06 -11.51 5.37
CA GLY A 96 7.84 -12.69 5.02
C GLY A 96 8.59 -12.47 3.72
N LEU A 97 9.76 -13.10 3.56
CA LEU A 97 10.55 -13.06 2.34
C LEU A 97 10.79 -14.49 1.86
N LEU A 98 10.40 -14.80 0.63
CA LEU A 98 10.84 -15.97 -0.12
C LEU A 98 11.85 -15.54 -1.18
N THR A 99 13.07 -16.01 -1.08
CA THR A 99 14.14 -15.69 -2.03
C THR A 99 14.11 -16.61 -3.25
N ALA A 100 14.70 -16.16 -4.37
CA ALA A 100 14.75 -16.92 -5.61
C ALA A 100 15.53 -18.25 -5.52
N ASP A 101 16.40 -18.38 -4.53
CA ASP A 101 17.11 -19.63 -4.19
C ASP A 101 16.40 -20.48 -3.12
N LYS A 102 15.13 -20.16 -2.84
CA LYS A 102 14.21 -20.90 -1.98
C LYS A 102 14.51 -20.83 -0.49
N ARG A 103 15.28 -19.84 -0.01
CA ARG A 103 15.37 -19.52 1.41
C ARG A 103 14.19 -18.67 1.84
N ALA A 104 13.74 -18.85 3.08
CA ALA A 104 12.62 -18.12 3.66
C ALA A 104 13.04 -17.38 4.93
N PHE A 105 12.59 -16.13 5.04
CA PHE A 105 12.88 -15.28 6.19
C PHE A 105 11.61 -14.63 6.71
N LEU A 106 11.46 -14.58 8.03
CA LEU A 106 10.46 -13.78 8.70
C LEU A 106 11.11 -12.45 9.09
N LEU A 107 10.51 -11.36 8.65
CA LEU A 107 10.96 -10.01 8.93
C LEU A 107 10.22 -9.49 10.16
N ARG A 108 10.95 -9.16 11.22
CA ARG A 108 10.39 -8.71 12.49
C ARG A 108 11.00 -7.38 12.90
N ALA A 109 10.22 -6.56 13.61
CA ALA A 109 10.81 -5.48 14.37
C ALA A 109 11.61 -6.11 15.52
N ALA A 110 12.84 -5.63 15.72
CA ALA A 110 13.65 -6.05 16.84
C ALA A 110 12.89 -5.73 18.16
N PRO A 111 13.10 -6.50 19.24
CA PRO A 111 12.37 -6.31 20.50
C PRO A 111 12.67 -5.00 21.23
N ASP A 112 13.56 -4.16 20.69
CA ASP A 112 13.94 -2.92 21.34
C ASP A 112 12.82 -1.89 21.22
N ALA A 113 12.43 -1.31 22.35
CA ALA A 113 11.30 -0.39 22.47
C ALA A 113 11.54 0.99 21.80
N THR A 114 12.55 1.09 20.93
CA THR A 114 13.02 2.34 20.33
C THR A 114 12.25 2.72 19.07
N HIS A 115 11.75 1.73 18.32
CA HIS A 115 11.06 1.96 17.05
C HIS A 115 9.67 1.29 17.05
N ASP A 116 8.66 2.04 16.61
CA ASP A 116 7.37 1.43 16.28
C ASP A 116 7.53 0.57 15.00
N TRP A 117 6.68 -0.44 14.84
CA TRP A 117 6.80 -1.40 13.74
C TRP A 117 6.72 -0.74 12.35
N LEU A 118 5.97 0.37 12.22
CA LEU A 118 5.92 1.17 10.99
C LEU A 118 7.23 1.91 10.70
N ASP A 119 7.97 2.30 11.72
CA ASP A 119 9.26 2.98 11.58
C ASP A 119 10.36 2.01 11.12
N VAL A 120 10.10 0.70 11.21
CA VAL A 120 10.94 -0.36 10.62
C VAL A 120 10.41 -0.77 9.25
N LEU A 121 9.10 -1.00 9.11
CA LEU A 121 8.48 -1.46 7.86
C LEU A 121 8.64 -0.44 6.73
N ASN A 122 8.40 0.85 6.99
CA ASN A 122 8.47 1.90 5.96
C ASN A 122 9.87 1.98 5.33
N PRO A 123 10.97 2.15 6.10
CA PRO A 123 12.32 2.11 5.55
C PRO A 123 12.67 0.78 4.89
N THR A 124 12.15 -0.34 5.40
CA THR A 124 12.37 -1.66 4.78
C THR A 124 11.84 -1.67 3.35
N VAL A 125 10.59 -1.25 3.16
CA VAL A 125 9.95 -1.21 1.84
C VAL A 125 10.61 -0.20 0.92
N GLU A 126 10.89 1.00 1.43
CA GLU A 126 11.57 2.06 0.68
C GLU A 126 12.92 1.60 0.16
N ARG A 127 13.71 0.92 1.00
CA ARG A 127 15.09 0.54 0.68
C ARG A 127 15.17 -0.46 -0.47
N TYR A 128 14.37 -1.53 -0.47
CA TYR A 128 14.39 -2.46 -1.60
C TYR A 128 13.70 -1.90 -2.84
N THR A 129 12.73 -0.99 -2.67
CA THR A 129 12.06 -0.30 -3.80
C THR A 129 13.01 0.67 -4.49
N ALA A 130 13.92 1.30 -3.75
CA ALA A 130 14.96 2.18 -4.31
C ALA A 130 16.12 1.39 -4.94
N TRP A 131 16.36 0.16 -4.49
CA TRP A 131 17.47 -0.68 -4.97
C TRP A 131 17.13 -1.52 -6.20
N GLY A 132 15.93 -2.10 -6.23
CA GLY A 132 15.50 -3.03 -7.28
C GLY A 132 14.21 -2.58 -7.97
N THR A 133 13.78 -3.37 -8.95
CA THR A 133 12.46 -3.20 -9.57
C THR A 133 11.43 -3.98 -8.75
N VAL A 134 10.31 -3.33 -8.42
CA VAL A 134 9.24 -3.93 -7.61
C VAL A 134 7.96 -4.04 -8.43
N GLU A 135 7.51 -5.28 -8.61
CA GLU A 135 6.25 -5.60 -9.23
C GLU A 135 5.23 -6.04 -8.18
N ARG A 136 4.03 -5.47 -8.22
CA ARG A 136 2.94 -5.84 -7.31
C ARG A 136 2.22 -7.06 -7.85
N THR A 137 2.07 -8.08 -7.01
CA THR A 137 1.46 -9.35 -7.40
C THR A 137 0.57 -9.94 -6.30
N LEU A 138 -0.34 -10.82 -6.70
CA LEU A 138 -1.09 -11.70 -5.79
C LEU A 138 -0.58 -13.14 -5.86
N ALA A 139 0.30 -13.44 -6.82
CA ALA A 139 0.87 -14.76 -6.98
C ALA A 139 1.92 -15.03 -5.90
N THR A 140 1.95 -16.27 -5.43
CA THR A 140 2.95 -16.77 -4.47
C THR A 140 3.81 -17.89 -5.05
N ASP A 141 3.47 -18.37 -6.25
CA ASP A 141 4.28 -19.35 -6.97
C ASP A 141 5.54 -18.67 -7.53
N LEU A 142 6.66 -18.96 -6.87
CA LEU A 142 7.96 -18.42 -7.21
C LEU A 142 8.44 -18.86 -8.61
N ALA A 143 8.07 -20.06 -9.08
CA ALA A 143 8.46 -20.55 -10.39
C ALA A 143 7.72 -19.80 -11.50
N ALA A 144 6.41 -19.61 -11.33
CA ALA A 144 5.61 -18.80 -12.24
C ALA A 144 6.08 -17.33 -12.27
N LEU A 145 6.36 -16.75 -11.10
CA LEU A 145 6.89 -15.40 -10.99
C LEU A 145 8.26 -15.27 -11.66
N LYS A 146 9.16 -16.25 -11.49
CA LYS A 146 10.49 -16.24 -12.13
C LYS A 146 10.41 -16.41 -13.64
N ALA A 147 9.41 -17.13 -14.16
CA ALA A 147 9.16 -17.21 -15.59
C ALA A 147 8.68 -15.87 -16.17
N GLN A 148 7.89 -15.12 -15.41
CA GLN A 148 7.42 -13.78 -15.79
C GLN A 148 8.51 -12.70 -15.62
N PHE A 149 9.31 -12.82 -14.55
CA PHE A 149 10.35 -11.88 -14.16
C PHE A 149 11.69 -12.63 -14.02
N PRO A 150 12.47 -12.80 -15.10
CA PRO A 150 13.69 -13.62 -15.08
C PRO A 150 14.74 -13.18 -14.05
N GLU A 151 14.78 -11.88 -13.73
CA GLU A 151 15.69 -11.27 -12.74
C GLU A 151 15.12 -11.28 -11.31
N LEU A 152 14.04 -12.01 -11.05
CA LEU A 152 13.45 -12.14 -9.71
C LEU A 152 14.49 -12.66 -8.70
N VAL A 153 14.67 -11.90 -7.62
CA VAL A 153 15.54 -12.25 -6.49
C VAL A 153 14.75 -12.58 -5.22
N GLY A 154 13.53 -12.07 -5.09
CA GLY A 154 12.69 -12.40 -3.94
C GLY A 154 11.24 -11.98 -4.07
N LEU A 155 10.40 -12.54 -3.22
CA LEU A 155 9.00 -12.25 -3.05
C LEU A 155 8.75 -11.87 -1.59
N VAL A 156 8.30 -10.64 -1.36
CA VAL A 156 7.90 -10.16 -0.04
C VAL A 156 6.40 -10.32 0.12
N LEU A 157 6.01 -11.03 1.18
CA LEU A 157 4.66 -11.30 1.61
C LEU A 157 4.32 -10.44 2.82
N PHE A 158 3.15 -9.84 2.85
CA PHE A 158 2.70 -9.04 4.00
C PHE A 158 1.56 -9.73 4.74
N PRO A 159 1.43 -9.53 6.06
CA PRO A 159 0.25 -9.97 6.80
C PRO A 159 -0.99 -9.24 6.26
N GLN A 160 -2.17 -9.85 6.41
CA GLN A 160 -3.41 -9.19 6.02
C GLN A 160 -3.67 -7.99 6.93
N LEU A 161 -4.12 -6.89 6.33
CA LEU A 161 -4.46 -5.66 7.04
C LEU A 161 -5.96 -5.42 6.90
N THR A 162 -6.64 -5.18 8.01
CA THR A 162 -8.05 -4.79 7.99
C THR A 162 -8.18 -3.32 7.62
N ALA A 163 -9.29 -2.91 6.99
CA ALA A 163 -9.50 -1.49 6.72
C ALA A 163 -9.55 -0.71 8.04
N ASP A 164 -10.16 -1.23 9.10
CA ASP A 164 -10.16 -0.60 10.43
C ASP A 164 -8.74 -0.30 10.95
N SER A 165 -7.81 -1.24 10.79
CA SER A 165 -6.41 -1.02 11.19
C SER A 165 -5.78 0.09 10.35
N ILE A 166 -6.01 0.09 9.04
CA ILE A 166 -5.50 1.11 8.11
C ILE A 166 -6.10 2.50 8.43
N LEU A 167 -7.40 2.56 8.69
CA LEU A 167 -8.12 3.77 9.07
C LEU A 167 -7.61 4.31 10.41
N GLY A 168 -7.38 3.43 11.39
CA GLY A 168 -6.81 3.80 12.70
C GLY A 168 -5.40 4.40 12.58
N LEU A 169 -4.52 3.79 11.77
CA LEU A 169 -3.20 4.32 11.48
C LEU A 169 -3.27 5.71 10.82
N ALA A 170 -4.12 5.85 9.81
CA ALA A 170 -4.31 7.13 9.11
C ALA A 170 -4.88 8.21 10.04
N ALA A 171 -5.81 7.87 10.92
CA ALA A 171 -6.36 8.79 11.92
C ALA A 171 -5.28 9.28 12.91
N ALA A 172 -4.33 8.41 13.25
CA ALA A 172 -3.16 8.74 14.06
C ALA A 172 -2.05 9.49 13.28
N GLY A 173 -2.27 9.84 12.01
CA GLY A 173 -1.29 10.53 11.17
C GLY A 173 -0.14 9.63 10.69
N ARG A 174 -0.29 8.31 10.80
CA ARG A 174 0.70 7.32 10.34
C ARG A 174 0.27 6.75 8.99
N VAL A 175 1.25 6.35 8.18
CA VAL A 175 1.01 5.81 6.83
C VAL A 175 1.78 4.52 6.64
N LEU A 176 1.14 3.58 5.94
CA LEU A 176 1.76 2.35 5.46
C LEU A 176 2.66 2.63 4.25
N PRO A 177 3.59 1.71 3.94
CA PRO A 177 4.40 1.86 2.75
C PRO A 177 3.52 1.86 1.49
N ALA A 178 3.92 2.66 0.50
CA ALA A 178 3.24 2.70 -0.78
C ALA A 178 3.25 1.31 -1.44
N GLY A 179 2.16 0.97 -2.10
CA GLY A 179 2.08 -0.27 -2.87
C GLY A 179 1.70 -1.52 -2.06
N VAL A 180 1.66 -1.47 -0.73
CA VAL A 180 1.30 -2.62 0.12
C VAL A 180 -0.21 -2.84 0.19
N THR A 181 -1.00 -1.80 0.41
CA THR A 181 -2.46 -1.94 0.55
C THR A 181 -3.16 -2.09 -0.80
N ARG A 182 -4.20 -2.92 -0.83
CA ARG A 182 -5.02 -3.19 -2.01
C ARG A 182 -6.49 -3.24 -1.63
N PHE A 183 -7.24 -2.20 -2.00
CA PHE A 183 -8.68 -2.18 -1.82
C PHE A 183 -9.40 -2.57 -3.12
N VAL A 184 -10.25 -3.59 -3.07
CA VAL A 184 -11.18 -3.90 -4.16
C VAL A 184 -12.47 -3.16 -3.89
N VAL A 185 -12.86 -2.23 -4.73
CA VAL A 185 -14.08 -1.44 -4.50
C VAL A 185 -15.10 -1.79 -5.57
N PRO A 186 -16.18 -2.51 -5.23
CA PRO A 186 -17.30 -2.72 -6.15
C PRO A 186 -17.95 -1.38 -6.49
N GLY A 187 -18.42 -1.23 -7.74
CA GLY A 187 -19.12 -0.01 -8.16
C GLY A 187 -18.22 1.23 -8.21
N ARG A 188 -16.92 1.06 -8.49
CA ARG A 188 -16.02 2.20 -8.70
C ARG A 188 -16.51 3.10 -9.83
N ILE A 189 -16.60 4.39 -9.53
CA ILE A 189 -16.84 5.42 -10.53
C ILE A 189 -15.55 5.57 -11.35
N LEU A 190 -15.68 5.36 -12.66
CA LEU A 190 -14.59 5.50 -13.61
C LEU A 190 -14.98 6.52 -14.66
N ARG A 191 -14.00 7.23 -15.21
CA ARG A 191 -14.16 8.18 -16.31
C ARG A 191 -15.17 9.29 -16.02
N LEU A 192 -15.15 9.82 -14.79
CA LEU A 192 -15.82 11.08 -14.43
C LEU A 192 -15.37 12.23 -15.33
N ASN A 193 -14.09 12.24 -15.73
CA ASN A 193 -13.52 13.20 -16.69
C ASN A 193 -13.75 14.68 -16.32
N MET A 194 -13.76 15.01 -15.03
CA MET A 194 -14.01 16.39 -14.58
C MET A 194 -12.84 17.32 -14.98
N PRO A 195 -13.09 18.50 -15.58
CA PRO A 195 -12.06 19.50 -15.84
C PRO A 195 -11.32 19.92 -14.57
N LEU A 196 -10.02 20.20 -14.67
CA LEU A 196 -9.25 20.67 -13.51
C LEU A 196 -9.65 22.08 -13.10
N ASP A 197 -10.16 22.89 -14.03
CA ASP A 197 -10.61 24.26 -13.74
C ASP A 197 -11.77 24.27 -12.75
N PHE A 198 -12.69 23.29 -12.83
CA PHE A 198 -13.73 23.08 -11.83
C PHE A 198 -13.14 22.85 -10.43
N LEU A 199 -12.04 22.07 -10.33
CA LEU A 199 -11.37 21.82 -9.06
C LEU A 199 -10.58 23.05 -8.57
N ARG A 200 -10.01 23.82 -9.49
CA ARG A 200 -9.22 25.03 -9.22
C ARG A 200 -10.06 26.21 -8.76
N ASP A 201 -11.33 26.27 -9.17
CA ASP A 201 -12.25 27.34 -8.81
C ASP A 201 -12.25 27.61 -7.29
N ALA A 202 -12.30 28.87 -6.86
CA ALA A 202 -12.27 29.23 -5.45
C ALA A 202 -13.66 29.22 -4.79
N ALA A 203 -14.71 28.84 -5.53
CA ALA A 203 -16.07 28.75 -5.03
C ALA A 203 -16.16 27.88 -3.77
N PRO A 204 -17.06 28.24 -2.82
CA PRO A 204 -17.28 27.45 -1.62
C PRO A 204 -17.61 25.99 -1.94
N LEU A 205 -17.20 25.08 -1.06
CA LEU A 205 -17.42 23.63 -1.24
C LEU A 205 -18.89 23.30 -1.52
N ALA A 206 -19.84 23.94 -0.81
CA ALA A 206 -21.26 23.72 -1.00
C ALA A 206 -21.73 24.02 -2.43
N ALA A 207 -21.31 25.15 -3.00
CA ALA A 207 -21.65 25.51 -4.38
C ALA A 207 -21.05 24.52 -5.39
N LYS A 208 -19.82 24.04 -5.14
CA LYS A 208 -19.21 23.00 -5.98
C LYS A 208 -19.95 21.66 -5.88
N SER A 209 -20.43 21.29 -4.70
CA SER A 209 -21.22 20.07 -4.52
C SER A 209 -22.55 20.15 -5.28
N GLU A 210 -23.27 21.26 -5.17
CA GLU A 210 -24.52 21.48 -5.93
C GLU A 210 -24.29 21.43 -7.45
N GLN A 211 -23.21 22.07 -7.93
CA GLN A 211 -22.86 22.02 -9.34
C GLN A 211 -22.46 20.61 -9.79
N LEU A 212 -21.74 19.86 -8.95
CA LEU A 212 -21.39 18.48 -9.24
C LEU A 212 -22.66 17.62 -9.36
N ASP A 213 -23.61 17.76 -8.44
CA ASP A 213 -24.87 17.01 -8.47
C ASP A 213 -25.65 17.29 -9.77
N ALA A 214 -25.68 18.55 -10.22
CA ALA A 214 -26.29 18.92 -11.50
C ALA A 214 -25.59 18.34 -12.72
N ILE A 215 -24.26 18.13 -12.67
CA ILE A 215 -23.47 17.50 -13.75
C ILE A 215 -23.70 15.98 -13.80
N LEU A 216 -24.01 15.36 -12.66
CA LEU A 216 -24.16 13.91 -12.54
C LEU A 216 -25.58 13.40 -12.86
N GLN A 217 -26.55 14.29 -13.08
CA GLN A 217 -27.91 13.98 -13.54
C GLN A 217 -27.97 13.79 -15.06
#